data_AF-A0A5Q4GU88-F1
#
_entry.id   AF-A0A5Q4GU88-F1
#
_cell.length_a   1.000
_cell.length_b   1.000
_cell.length_c   1.000
_cell.angle_alpha   90.00
_cell.angle_beta   90.00
_cell.angle_gamma   90.00
#
_symmetry.space_group_name_H-M   'P 1'
#
loop_
_entity.id
_entity.type
_entity.pdbx_description
1 polymer ?
#
loop_
_entity_poly.entity_id
_entity_poly.type
_entity_poly.pdbx_seq_one_letter_code
_entity_poly.pdbx_strand_id
1 'polypeptide(L)'
;MPIQRSAACDQRRRRVLMDEHLHAGQEVTESSGGQAGQTVRLPGRKYGEEAAADHLQPLTAIVPKRIVTLILLLIGGLLLIGGIQASYGYVQRLPADHWVRAVASLDVERSGGLASWSSSLFLLTATVLGIQIYRLRRHRADDYRGRYRVWVWVSPLLLIASLAVGTHLHHDLLYVAVAHSEVLAVFEPRTVLMVLPTVLWLLVALRLLLEIRESRAAWTSLVLASLSLMSSLVIGLWAPHELFTFPTALTISSLTMLGHLMILMTVASYSRYVYLDAHGLLPAAKTTRRRKAKTAAVETGLPRAKKTSRLKKESPAKEQAGESPEPPAQPVRLERISDAMTLDANEDDRLNAIDSEPTASRQDFESAAEISQSSDNVDGLSKSERRRQKKLKRRESTRRAA
;
A
#
# COMPACT_ATOMS: atom_id res chain seq x y z
N MET A 1 20.60 -12.16 10.19
CA MET A 1 19.88 -12.44 11.45
C MET A 1 19.16 -11.19 11.99
N PRO A 2 17.81 -11.09 11.86
CA PRO A 2 17.05 -10.16 12.71
C PRO A 2 15.67 -10.72 13.13
N ILE A 3 15.61 -11.91 13.74
CA ILE A 3 14.33 -12.54 14.17
C ILE A 3 14.00 -12.24 15.64
N GLN A 4 15.00 -11.92 16.47
CA GLN A 4 14.79 -11.77 17.91
C GLN A 4 13.99 -10.52 18.31
N ARG A 5 14.05 -9.42 17.53
CA ARG A 5 13.32 -8.19 17.87
C ARG A 5 11.80 -8.29 17.71
N SER A 6 11.29 -9.16 16.80
CA SER A 6 9.84 -9.34 16.66
C SER A 6 9.22 -10.13 17.81
N ALA A 7 9.95 -11.08 18.39
CA ALA A 7 9.47 -11.86 19.53
C ALA A 7 9.31 -10.98 20.79
N ALA A 8 10.26 -10.08 21.03
CA ALA A 8 10.20 -9.15 22.16
C ALA A 8 9.00 -8.19 22.07
N CYS A 9 8.67 -7.69 20.86
CA CYS A 9 7.49 -6.85 20.65
C CYS A 9 6.18 -7.62 20.87
N ASP A 10 6.08 -8.86 20.38
CA ASP A 10 4.89 -9.70 20.58
C ASP A 10 4.70 -10.08 22.05
N GLN A 11 5.79 -10.27 22.79
CA GLN A 11 5.76 -10.60 24.21
C GLN A 11 5.36 -9.40 25.08
N ARG A 12 5.85 -8.19 24.74
CA ARG A 12 5.39 -6.94 25.36
C ARG A 12 3.90 -6.70 25.06
N ARG A 13 3.46 -6.95 23.83
CA ARG A 13 2.05 -6.81 23.43
C ARG A 13 1.12 -7.83 24.10
N ARG A 14 1.58 -9.06 24.31
CA ARG A 14 0.85 -10.07 25.10
C ARG A 14 0.70 -9.66 26.57
N ARG A 15 1.73 -9.05 27.18
CA ARG A 15 1.64 -8.52 28.54
C ARG A 15 0.60 -7.40 28.63
N VAL A 16 0.66 -6.42 27.72
CA VAL A 16 -0.32 -5.32 27.70
C VAL A 16 -1.76 -5.82 27.51
N LEU A 17 -1.99 -6.85 26.69
CA LEU A 17 -3.32 -7.46 26.56
C LEU A 17 -3.75 -8.25 27.80
N MET A 18 -2.82 -8.89 28.51
CA MET A 18 -3.13 -9.54 29.79
C MET A 18 -3.44 -8.48 30.86
N ASP A 19 -2.69 -7.38 30.90
CA ASP A 19 -2.90 -6.27 31.83
C ASP A 19 -4.23 -5.54 31.55
N GLU A 20 -4.60 -5.32 30.28
CA GLU A 20 -5.93 -4.81 29.91
C GLU A 20 -7.05 -5.78 30.34
N HIS A 21 -6.84 -7.10 30.24
CA HIS A 21 -7.83 -8.08 30.70
C HIS A 21 -7.92 -8.18 32.23
N LEU A 22 -6.82 -7.93 32.94
CA LEU A 22 -6.79 -7.90 34.40
C LEU A 22 -7.47 -6.63 34.93
N HIS A 23 -7.24 -5.47 34.31
CA HIS A 23 -7.90 -4.23 34.70
C HIS A 23 -9.38 -4.16 34.28
N ALA A 24 -9.75 -4.69 33.11
CA ALA A 24 -11.15 -4.76 32.68
C ALA A 24 -12.02 -5.70 33.54
N GLY A 25 -11.41 -6.58 34.35
CA GLY A 25 -12.11 -7.41 35.32
C GLY A 25 -12.30 -6.76 36.69
N GLN A 26 -11.61 -5.65 36.97
CA GLN A 26 -11.54 -5.04 38.30
C GLN A 26 -12.38 -3.75 38.44
N GLU A 27 -12.99 -3.25 37.36
CA GLU A 27 -13.75 -1.98 37.33
C GLU A 27 -15.26 -2.08 37.63
N VAL A 28 -15.75 -3.12 38.34
CA VAL A 28 -17.20 -3.22 38.69
C VAL A 28 -17.54 -2.77 40.12
N THR A 29 -16.57 -2.37 40.93
CA THR A 29 -16.85 -1.82 42.27
C THR A 29 -15.80 -0.81 42.65
N GLU A 30 -16.01 0.46 42.26
CA GLU A 30 -15.96 1.62 43.16
C GLU A 30 -16.13 2.94 42.39
N SER A 31 -16.88 3.82 43.01
CA SER A 31 -17.37 5.11 42.51
C SER A 31 -16.35 6.25 42.60
N SER A 32 -16.61 7.27 41.76
CA SER A 32 -16.30 8.70 41.94
C SER A 32 -14.98 9.27 41.41
N GLY A 33 -15.12 10.12 40.39
CA GLY A 33 -14.48 11.44 40.38
C GLY A 33 -13.06 11.54 39.84
N GLY A 34 -12.87 11.30 38.54
CA GLY A 34 -11.62 11.66 37.86
C GLY A 34 -11.75 11.60 36.35
N GLN A 35 -11.97 12.74 35.70
CA GLN A 35 -11.88 12.89 34.24
C GLN A 35 -10.43 12.69 33.81
N ALA A 36 -10.03 11.45 33.54
CA ALA A 36 -8.85 11.12 32.75
C ALA A 36 -9.33 10.35 31.52
N GLY A 37 -9.02 10.89 30.33
CA GLY A 37 -9.63 10.55 29.06
C GLY A 37 -9.67 9.05 28.74
N GLN A 38 -10.83 8.43 28.94
CA GLN A 38 -11.18 7.20 28.24
C GLN A 38 -11.31 7.55 26.76
N THR A 39 -10.28 7.24 25.97
CA THR A 39 -10.38 7.30 24.52
C THR A 39 -11.38 6.23 24.09
N VAL A 40 -12.61 6.66 23.82
CA VAL A 40 -13.66 5.82 23.27
C VAL A 40 -13.14 5.30 21.93
N ARG A 41 -12.58 4.08 21.93
CA ARG A 41 -12.12 3.40 20.73
C ARG A 41 -13.31 3.25 19.79
N LEU A 42 -13.41 4.15 18.81
CA LEU A 42 -14.49 4.12 17.82
C LEU A 42 -14.49 2.74 17.14
N PRO A 43 -15.60 1.97 17.23
CA PRO A 43 -15.65 0.62 16.72
C PRO A 43 -15.45 0.62 15.20
N GLY A 44 -14.31 0.09 14.76
CA GLY A 44 -13.97 -0.06 13.34
C GLY A 44 -12.62 0.49 12.88
N ARG A 45 -11.85 1.17 13.75
CA ARG A 45 -10.51 1.64 13.40
C ARG A 45 -9.51 0.48 13.36
N LYS A 46 -8.92 0.18 12.19
CA LYS A 46 -7.94 -0.91 12.00
C LYS A 46 -6.51 -0.56 12.47
N TYR A 47 -6.29 0.71 12.76
CA TYR A 47 -5.01 1.29 13.14
C TYR A 47 -5.13 1.85 14.55
N GLY A 48 -4.11 1.61 15.39
CA GLY A 48 -4.07 2.14 16.76
C GLY A 48 -3.92 3.66 16.79
N GLU A 49 -4.18 4.29 17.94
CA GLU A 49 -4.01 5.75 18.11
C GLU A 49 -2.56 6.19 17.92
N GLU A 50 -1.58 5.32 18.20
CA GLU A 50 -0.16 5.55 17.88
C GLU A 50 0.13 5.70 16.36
N ALA A 51 -0.76 5.21 15.51
CA ALA A 51 -0.68 5.41 14.06
C ALA A 51 -1.44 6.66 13.59
N ALA A 52 -2.16 7.35 14.48
CA ALA A 52 -2.80 8.62 14.18
C ALA A 52 -1.70 9.67 14.01
N ALA A 53 -1.42 9.97 12.74
CA ALA A 53 -0.80 11.14 12.10
C ALA A 53 0.09 12.14 12.88
N ASP A 54 -0.21 12.45 14.14
CA ASP A 54 0.33 13.59 14.86
C ASP A 54 1.82 13.41 15.20
N HIS A 55 2.34 12.17 15.23
CA HIS A 55 3.78 11.89 15.37
C HIS A 55 4.51 11.51 14.07
N LEU A 56 3.84 11.48 12.91
CA LEU A 56 4.41 11.00 11.63
C LEU A 56 4.47 12.08 10.52
N GLN A 57 4.32 13.36 10.90
CA GLN A 57 4.01 14.45 9.96
C GLN A 57 5.07 14.75 8.87
N PRO A 58 6.40 14.72 9.10
CA PRO A 58 7.33 15.18 8.07
C PRO A 58 7.40 14.24 6.85
N LEU A 59 7.36 12.93 7.08
CA LEU A 59 7.67 11.94 6.04
C LEU A 59 6.46 11.45 5.25
N THR A 60 5.25 11.67 5.77
CA THR A 60 4.01 11.32 5.08
C THR A 60 3.58 12.38 4.05
N ALA A 61 4.23 13.54 4.03
CA ALA A 61 3.99 14.60 3.05
C ALA A 61 4.24 14.16 1.60
N ILE A 62 5.12 13.18 1.38
CA ILE A 62 5.49 12.66 0.05
C ILE A 62 4.39 11.77 -0.56
N VAL A 63 3.46 11.24 0.23
CA VAL A 63 2.44 10.32 -0.27
C VAL A 63 1.38 11.10 -1.08
N PRO A 64 1.07 10.68 -2.33
CA PRO A 64 0.07 11.37 -3.15
C PRO A 64 -1.33 11.23 -2.55
N LYS A 65 -1.81 12.26 -1.85
CA LYS A 65 -3.14 12.26 -1.20
C LYS A 65 -4.27 12.42 -2.23
N ARG A 66 -4.07 13.32 -3.21
CA ARG A 66 -5.07 13.69 -4.22
C ARG A 66 -4.90 12.85 -5.49
N ILE A 67 -6.01 12.48 -6.12
CA ILE A 67 -5.99 11.73 -7.39
C ILE A 67 -5.34 12.55 -8.50
N VAL A 68 -5.50 13.88 -8.45
CA VAL A 68 -4.88 14.83 -9.37
C VAL A 68 -3.36 14.70 -9.36
N THR A 69 -2.73 14.46 -8.20
CA THR A 69 -1.28 14.23 -8.11
C THR A 69 -0.84 13.00 -8.88
N LEU A 70 -1.63 11.90 -8.84
CA LEU A 70 -1.33 10.70 -9.62
C LEU A 70 -1.49 10.95 -11.13
N ILE A 71 -2.52 11.70 -11.53
CA ILE A 71 -2.74 12.06 -12.94
C ILE A 71 -1.60 12.95 -13.45
N LEU A 72 -1.21 13.97 -12.69
CA LEU A 72 -0.08 14.85 -13.03
C LEU A 72 1.24 14.08 -13.08
N LEU A 73 1.47 13.13 -12.16
CA LEU A 73 2.64 12.27 -12.20
C LEU A 73 2.67 11.39 -13.46
N LEU A 74 1.53 10.81 -13.83
CA LEU A 74 1.40 10.00 -15.04
C LEU A 74 1.64 10.83 -16.31
N ILE A 75 0.96 11.98 -16.44
CA ILE A 75 1.10 12.87 -17.60
C ILE A 75 2.52 13.42 -17.68
N GLY A 76 3.09 13.89 -16.56
CA GLY A 76 4.46 14.39 -16.50
C GLY A 76 5.48 13.31 -16.87
N GLY A 77 5.29 12.07 -16.40
CA GLY A 77 6.11 10.93 -16.78
C GLY A 77 6.00 10.60 -18.28
N LEU A 78 4.79 10.60 -18.85
CA LEU A 78 4.57 10.35 -20.27
C LEU A 78 5.15 11.47 -21.15
N LEU A 79 5.02 12.73 -20.75
CA LEU A 79 5.63 13.87 -21.43
C LEU A 79 7.16 13.81 -21.39
N LEU A 80 7.74 13.40 -20.25
CA LEU A 80 9.18 13.19 -20.13
C LEU A 80 9.66 12.08 -21.07
N ILE A 81 8.98 10.92 -21.09
CA ILE A 81 9.30 9.82 -22.00
C ILE A 81 9.17 10.30 -23.45
N GLY A 82 8.03 10.86 -23.83
CA GLY A 82 7.78 11.36 -25.19
C GLY A 82 8.78 12.42 -25.63
N GLY A 83 9.13 13.35 -24.74
CA GLY A 83 10.13 14.39 -25.00
C GLY A 83 11.53 13.83 -25.25
N ILE A 84 11.97 12.84 -24.47
CA ILE A 84 13.26 12.16 -24.67
C ILE A 84 13.27 11.43 -26.02
N GLN A 85 12.22 10.65 -26.32
CA GLN A 85 12.12 9.87 -27.56
C GLN A 85 12.01 10.77 -28.81
N ALA A 86 11.24 11.86 -28.72
CA ALA A 86 11.12 12.84 -29.79
C ALA A 86 12.45 13.57 -30.04
N SER A 87 13.18 13.90 -28.97
CA SER A 87 14.50 14.52 -29.08
C SER A 87 15.51 13.59 -29.75
N TYR A 88 15.53 12.30 -29.36
CA TYR A 88 16.39 11.30 -30.00
C TYR A 88 16.05 11.12 -31.49
N GLY A 89 14.76 10.97 -31.82
CA GLY A 89 14.32 10.84 -33.22
C GLY A 89 14.60 12.08 -34.07
N TYR A 90 14.56 13.27 -33.48
CA TYR A 90 14.94 14.51 -34.14
C TYR A 90 16.45 14.55 -34.43
N VAL A 91 17.28 14.20 -33.44
CA VAL A 91 18.74 14.19 -33.58
C VAL A 91 19.20 13.18 -34.64
N GLN A 92 18.55 12.02 -34.75
CA GLN A 92 18.87 11.04 -35.79
C GLN A 92 18.64 11.55 -37.23
N ARG A 93 17.86 12.63 -37.42
CA ARG A 93 17.64 13.23 -38.75
C ARG A 93 18.68 14.27 -39.13
N LEU A 94 19.53 14.69 -38.18
CA LEU A 94 20.58 15.68 -38.43
C LEU A 94 21.81 15.03 -39.08
N PRO A 95 22.53 15.74 -39.97
CA PRO A 95 23.78 15.25 -40.56
C PRO A 95 24.79 14.83 -39.49
N ALA A 96 25.43 13.68 -39.68
CA ALA A 96 26.28 13.01 -38.68
C ALA A 96 27.45 13.87 -38.15
N ASP A 97 27.88 14.87 -38.92
CA ASP A 97 29.11 15.62 -38.67
C ASP A 97 29.04 16.53 -37.43
N HIS A 98 27.85 16.85 -36.91
CA HIS A 98 27.66 17.91 -35.90
C HIS A 98 27.23 17.42 -34.50
N TRP A 99 26.66 16.22 -34.34
CA TRP A 99 25.95 15.87 -33.09
C TRP A 99 26.54 14.74 -32.24
N VAL A 100 27.42 13.89 -32.80
CA VAL A 100 27.91 12.65 -32.16
C VAL A 100 28.58 12.90 -30.79
N ARG A 101 29.21 14.07 -30.58
CA ARG A 101 29.82 14.42 -29.29
C ARG A 101 28.98 15.34 -28.40
N ALA A 102 28.21 16.25 -28.98
CA ALA A 102 27.47 17.26 -28.22
C ALA A 102 26.19 16.71 -27.58
N VAL A 103 25.59 15.65 -28.15
CA VAL A 103 24.25 15.17 -27.78
C VAL A 103 24.28 13.74 -27.20
N ALA A 104 25.44 13.31 -26.71
CA ALA A 104 25.66 11.99 -26.11
C ALA A 104 24.67 11.65 -24.99
N SER A 105 24.11 12.64 -24.29
CA SER A 105 23.13 12.46 -23.21
C SER A 105 21.72 12.14 -23.71
N LEU A 106 21.38 12.49 -24.96
CA LEU A 106 20.08 12.14 -25.56
C LEU A 106 20.10 10.79 -26.25
N ASP A 107 21.27 10.16 -26.39
CA ASP A 107 21.36 8.82 -26.91
C ASP A 107 20.66 7.84 -25.97
N VAL A 108 19.65 7.18 -26.51
CA VAL A 108 18.75 6.29 -25.79
C VAL A 108 19.39 4.91 -25.60
N GLU A 109 20.35 4.53 -26.44
CA GLU A 109 21.08 3.27 -26.32
C GLU A 109 22.26 3.37 -25.36
N ARG A 110 22.79 4.59 -25.19
CA ARG A 110 23.99 4.82 -24.39
C ARG A 110 23.73 4.66 -22.90
N SER A 111 24.66 3.97 -22.25
CA SER A 111 24.71 3.89 -20.80
C SER A 111 24.85 5.28 -20.16
N GLY A 112 24.02 5.58 -19.16
CA GLY A 112 24.02 6.86 -18.45
C GLY A 112 23.38 8.02 -19.22
N GLY A 113 22.63 7.75 -20.28
CA GLY A 113 21.81 8.74 -20.98
C GLY A 113 20.58 9.21 -20.18
N LEU A 114 19.90 10.24 -20.68
CA LEU A 114 18.74 10.84 -20.01
C LEU A 114 17.58 9.83 -19.80
N ALA A 115 17.45 8.84 -20.68
CA ALA A 115 16.48 7.76 -20.58
C ALA A 115 16.73 6.84 -19.37
N SER A 116 17.99 6.49 -19.10
CA SER A 116 18.34 5.65 -17.95
C SER A 116 18.28 6.42 -16.64
N TRP A 117 18.69 7.70 -16.63
CA TRP A 117 18.52 8.59 -15.48
C TRP A 117 17.05 8.82 -15.08
N SER A 118 16.17 9.04 -16.05
CA SER A 118 14.73 9.18 -15.75
C SER A 118 14.13 7.86 -15.24
N SER A 119 14.50 6.72 -15.84
CA SER A 119 14.10 5.40 -15.37
C SER A 119 14.58 5.10 -13.94
N SER A 120 15.84 5.42 -13.63
CA SER A 120 16.38 5.26 -12.27
C SER A 120 15.63 6.16 -11.28
N LEU A 121 15.33 7.41 -11.65
CA LEU A 121 14.55 8.32 -10.80
C LEU A 121 13.13 7.80 -10.53
N PHE A 122 12.46 7.18 -11.52
CA PHE A 122 11.16 6.55 -11.31
C PHE A 122 11.24 5.40 -10.29
N LEU A 123 12.24 4.52 -10.41
CA LEU A 123 12.47 3.40 -9.50
C LEU A 123 12.91 3.87 -8.09
N LEU A 124 13.73 4.92 -8.01
CA LEU A 124 14.13 5.54 -6.74
C LEU A 124 12.92 6.14 -6.02
N THR A 125 12.07 6.87 -6.75
CA THR A 125 10.83 7.43 -6.19
C THR A 125 9.89 6.31 -5.73
N ALA A 126 9.78 5.23 -6.52
CA ALA A 126 9.02 4.05 -6.14
C ALA A 126 9.59 3.38 -4.86
N THR A 127 10.91 3.36 -4.70
CA THR A 127 11.59 2.87 -3.49
C THR A 127 11.18 3.69 -2.27
N VAL A 128 11.25 5.02 -2.35
CA VAL A 128 10.87 5.92 -1.25
C VAL A 128 9.42 5.67 -0.85
N LEU A 129 8.51 5.58 -1.82
CA LEU A 129 7.10 5.28 -1.56
C LEU A 129 6.90 3.87 -0.98
N GLY A 130 7.68 2.88 -1.41
CA GLY A 130 7.70 1.52 -0.85
C GLY A 130 8.08 1.51 0.65
N ILE A 131 9.09 2.30 1.03
CA ILE A 131 9.49 2.48 2.43
C ILE A 131 8.35 3.13 3.23
N GLN A 132 7.67 4.14 2.67
CA GLN A 132 6.51 4.75 3.33
C GLN A 132 5.38 3.73 3.53
N ILE A 133 5.07 2.90 2.53
CA ILE A 133 4.07 1.82 2.66
C ILE A 133 4.44 0.87 3.80
N TYR A 134 5.70 0.44 3.87
CA TYR A 134 6.18 -0.42 4.96
C TYR A 134 5.96 0.25 6.33
N ARG A 135 6.36 1.51 6.47
CA ARG A 135 6.21 2.27 7.72
C ARG A 135 4.77 2.46 8.14
N LEU A 136 3.85 2.72 7.21
CA LEU A 136 2.41 2.84 7.53
C LEU A 136 1.82 1.48 7.94
N ARG A 137 2.18 0.41 7.24
CA ARG A 137 1.57 -0.91 7.46
C ARG A 137 2.09 -1.65 8.67
N ARG A 138 3.32 -1.40 9.13
CA ARG A 138 3.86 -2.06 10.34
C ARG A 138 3.02 -1.78 11.59
N HIS A 139 2.25 -0.69 11.62
CA HIS A 139 1.37 -0.32 12.73
C HIS A 139 -0.08 -0.80 12.57
N ARG A 140 -0.40 -1.56 11.51
CA ARG A 140 -1.76 -2.07 11.30
C ARG A 140 -2.05 -3.22 12.27
N ALA A 141 -3.00 -3.02 13.17
CA ALA A 141 -3.29 -3.98 14.24
C ALA A 141 -3.89 -5.30 13.71
N ASP A 142 -4.56 -5.26 12.55
CA ASP A 142 -5.27 -6.39 11.92
C ASP A 142 -4.36 -7.25 11.01
N ASP A 143 -3.11 -6.87 10.76
CA ASP A 143 -2.24 -7.56 9.78
C ASP A 143 -1.38 -8.68 10.39
N TYR A 144 -2.02 -9.62 11.08
CA TYR A 144 -1.35 -10.77 11.71
C TYR A 144 -0.70 -11.74 10.72
N ARG A 145 -1.04 -11.65 9.43
CA ARG A 145 -0.49 -12.53 8.38
C ARG A 145 0.90 -12.10 7.91
N GLY A 146 1.48 -11.03 8.48
CA GLY A 146 2.82 -10.57 8.12
C GLY A 146 2.93 -10.08 6.67
N ARG A 147 1.81 -9.71 6.04
CA ARG A 147 1.75 -9.30 4.63
C ARG A 147 2.62 -8.08 4.33
N TYR A 148 2.78 -7.18 5.30
CA TYR A 148 3.67 -6.03 5.19
C TYR A 148 5.16 -6.40 4.99
N ARG A 149 5.59 -7.64 5.32
CA ARG A 149 6.97 -8.11 5.13
C ARG A 149 7.41 -8.12 3.67
N VAL A 150 6.49 -8.17 2.72
CA VAL A 150 6.82 -8.09 1.28
C VAL A 150 7.57 -6.78 0.98
N TRP A 151 7.15 -5.67 1.58
CA TRP A 151 7.74 -4.35 1.33
C TRP A 151 9.16 -4.18 1.91
N VAL A 152 9.55 -5.02 2.88
CA VAL A 152 10.93 -5.08 3.40
C VAL A 152 11.92 -5.48 2.31
N TRP A 153 11.51 -6.36 1.40
CA TRP A 153 12.36 -6.84 0.31
C TRP A 153 12.10 -6.11 -1.01
N VAL A 154 10.86 -5.70 -1.29
CA VAL A 154 10.54 -4.98 -2.53
C VAL A 154 11.26 -3.62 -2.60
N SER A 155 11.30 -2.87 -1.50
CA SER A 155 11.95 -1.55 -1.49
C SER A 155 13.45 -1.62 -1.79
N PRO A 156 14.27 -2.47 -1.12
CA PRO A 156 15.67 -2.59 -1.49
C PRO A 156 15.87 -3.19 -2.89
N LEU A 157 15.00 -4.09 -3.36
CA LEU A 157 15.08 -4.57 -4.76
C LEU A 157 14.86 -3.45 -5.77
N LEU A 158 13.88 -2.56 -5.54
CA LEU A 158 13.67 -1.38 -6.38
C LEU A 158 14.85 -0.39 -6.30
N LEU A 159 15.48 -0.26 -5.12
CA LEU A 159 16.67 0.57 -4.97
C LEU A 159 17.85 0.01 -5.76
N ILE A 160 18.09 -1.30 -5.67
CA ILE A 160 19.13 -2.00 -6.43
C ILE A 160 18.84 -1.85 -7.93
N ALA A 161 17.59 -2.02 -8.36
CA ALA A 161 17.20 -1.82 -9.74
C ALA A 161 17.43 -0.37 -10.20
N SER A 162 17.10 0.62 -9.36
CA SER A 162 17.37 2.03 -9.64
C SER A 162 18.86 2.29 -9.83
N LEU A 163 19.70 1.78 -8.93
CA LEU A 163 21.16 1.94 -9.03
C LEU A 163 21.69 1.22 -10.27
N ALA A 164 21.25 -0.01 -10.52
CA ALA A 164 21.66 -0.79 -11.68
C ALA A 164 21.31 -0.07 -12.99
N VAL A 165 20.10 0.48 -13.11
CA VAL A 165 19.68 1.24 -14.30
C VAL A 165 20.44 2.56 -14.42
N GLY A 166 20.70 3.27 -13.30
CA GLY A 166 21.40 4.56 -13.33
C GLY A 166 22.90 4.44 -13.63
N THR A 167 23.58 3.46 -13.05
CA THR A 167 25.04 3.29 -13.20
C THR A 167 25.42 2.38 -14.36
N HIS A 168 24.48 1.57 -14.87
CA HIS A 168 24.75 0.47 -15.80
C HIS A 168 25.75 -0.58 -15.29
N LEU A 169 26.10 -0.58 -14.00
CA LEU A 169 27.06 -1.51 -13.40
C LEU A 169 26.71 -2.98 -13.63
N HIS A 170 25.42 -3.27 -13.78
CA HIS A 170 24.93 -4.61 -14.09
C HIS A 170 25.44 -5.13 -15.45
N HIS A 171 25.70 -4.27 -16.43
CA HIS A 171 26.29 -4.67 -17.70
C HIS A 171 27.71 -5.19 -17.48
N ASP A 172 28.58 -4.39 -16.86
CA ASP A 172 29.98 -4.75 -16.61
C ASP A 172 30.10 -6.01 -15.74
N LEU A 173 29.29 -6.09 -14.68
CA LEU A 173 29.31 -7.24 -13.77
C LEU A 173 28.83 -8.52 -14.47
N LEU A 174 27.82 -8.45 -15.34
CA LEU A 174 27.37 -9.59 -16.12
C LEU A 174 28.38 -9.98 -17.20
N TYR A 175 29.04 -9.04 -17.86
CA TYR A 175 30.13 -9.36 -18.78
C TYR A 175 31.24 -10.13 -18.10
N VAL A 176 31.67 -9.68 -16.90
CA VAL A 176 32.65 -10.41 -16.09
C VAL A 176 32.10 -11.77 -15.67
N ALA A 177 30.85 -11.86 -15.21
CA ALA A 177 30.25 -13.12 -14.77
C ALA A 177 30.11 -14.15 -15.90
N VAL A 178 29.73 -13.72 -17.11
CA VAL A 178 29.64 -14.58 -18.29
C VAL A 178 31.04 -15.04 -18.71
N ALA A 179 32.04 -14.15 -18.67
CA ALA A 179 33.42 -14.52 -19.00
C ALA A 179 34.03 -15.58 -18.06
N HIS A 180 33.54 -15.67 -16.81
CA HIS A 180 34.04 -16.62 -15.81
C HIS A 180 33.11 -17.82 -15.57
N SER A 181 31.99 -17.93 -16.28
CA SER A 181 31.00 -19.00 -16.08
C SER A 181 30.78 -19.80 -17.35
N GLU A 182 31.17 -21.07 -17.32
CA GLU A 182 30.93 -22.01 -18.43
C GLU A 182 29.44 -22.20 -18.73
N VAL A 183 28.59 -22.10 -17.70
CA VAL A 183 27.13 -22.24 -17.84
C VAL A 183 26.51 -21.03 -18.53
N LEU A 184 26.94 -19.81 -18.16
CA LEU A 184 26.42 -18.58 -18.75
C LEU A 184 27.02 -18.30 -20.13
N ALA A 185 28.22 -18.81 -20.42
CA ALA A 185 28.87 -18.68 -21.72
C ALA A 185 28.07 -19.31 -22.88
N VAL A 186 27.15 -20.24 -22.58
CA VAL A 186 26.22 -20.83 -23.56
C VAL A 186 25.22 -19.79 -24.08
N PHE A 187 24.92 -18.75 -23.29
CA PHE A 187 23.96 -17.71 -23.64
C PHE A 187 24.68 -16.44 -24.09
N GLU A 188 24.11 -15.77 -25.10
CA GLU A 188 24.59 -14.44 -25.48
C GLU A 188 24.44 -13.47 -24.29
N PRO A 189 25.49 -12.72 -23.89
CA PRO A 189 25.46 -11.83 -22.72
C PRO A 189 24.27 -10.86 -22.75
N ARG A 190 23.96 -10.34 -23.94
CA ARG A 190 22.81 -9.44 -24.19
C ARG A 190 21.47 -10.09 -23.84
N THR A 191 21.29 -11.36 -24.19
CA THR A 191 20.08 -12.12 -23.87
C THR A 191 19.94 -12.30 -22.36
N VAL A 192 21.03 -12.66 -21.67
CA VAL A 192 21.02 -12.80 -20.20
C VAL A 192 20.67 -11.48 -19.51
N LEU A 193 21.27 -10.38 -19.99
CA LEU A 193 21.01 -9.01 -19.50
C LEU A 193 19.55 -8.58 -19.63
N MET A 194 18.83 -9.05 -20.64
CA MET A 194 17.41 -8.73 -20.82
C MET A 194 16.48 -9.69 -20.06
N VAL A 195 16.75 -11.00 -20.11
CA VAL A 195 15.87 -12.03 -19.55
C VAL A 195 15.90 -12.03 -18.03
N LEU A 196 17.09 -12.00 -17.43
CA LEU A 196 17.27 -12.14 -15.98
C LEU A 196 16.49 -11.08 -15.16
N PRO A 197 16.63 -9.76 -15.42
CA PRO A 197 15.89 -8.75 -14.66
C PRO A 197 14.38 -8.84 -14.93
N THR A 198 13.95 -9.21 -16.14
CA THR A 198 12.53 -9.36 -16.48
C THR A 198 11.89 -10.52 -15.70
N VAL A 199 12.57 -11.67 -15.62
CA VAL A 199 12.13 -12.82 -14.82
C VAL A 199 12.07 -12.46 -13.33
N LEU A 200 13.12 -11.79 -12.81
CA LEU A 200 13.15 -11.34 -11.42
C LEU A 200 11.97 -10.38 -11.13
N TRP A 201 11.71 -9.44 -12.04
CA TRP A 201 10.56 -8.55 -11.95
C TRP A 201 9.24 -9.32 -11.93
N LEU A 202 9.03 -10.29 -12.82
CA LEU A 202 7.78 -11.07 -12.87
C LEU A 202 7.53 -11.84 -11.56
N LEU A 203 8.57 -12.40 -10.94
CA LEU A 203 8.46 -13.06 -9.63
C LEU A 203 8.02 -12.08 -8.54
N VAL A 204 8.61 -10.88 -8.52
CA VAL A 204 8.23 -9.80 -7.60
C VAL A 204 6.80 -9.32 -7.88
N ALA A 205 6.44 -9.13 -9.15
CA ALA A 205 5.13 -8.68 -9.58
C ALA A 205 4.04 -9.68 -9.19
N LEU A 206 4.26 -10.99 -9.38
CA LEU A 206 3.33 -12.03 -8.98
C LEU A 206 3.07 -11.99 -7.47
N ARG A 207 4.13 -11.79 -6.67
CA ARG A 207 4.00 -11.64 -5.22
C ARG A 207 3.26 -10.35 -4.84
N LEU A 208 3.57 -9.24 -5.49
CA LEU A 208 2.90 -7.96 -5.29
C LEU A 208 1.42 -8.01 -5.65
N LEU A 209 1.05 -8.76 -6.69
CA LEU A 209 -0.33 -8.90 -7.17
C LEU A 209 -1.28 -9.38 -6.06
N LEU A 210 -0.82 -10.35 -5.26
CA LEU A 210 -1.57 -10.88 -4.12
C LEU A 210 -1.76 -9.82 -3.03
N GLU A 211 -0.77 -8.94 -2.87
CA GLU A 211 -0.73 -7.94 -1.81
C GLU A 211 -1.56 -6.69 -2.14
N ILE A 212 -1.52 -6.26 -3.40
CA ILE A 212 -2.19 -5.03 -3.85
C ILE A 212 -3.59 -5.26 -4.41
N ARG A 213 -4.11 -6.50 -4.37
CA ARG A 213 -5.42 -6.89 -4.93
C ARG A 213 -6.61 -6.03 -4.47
N GLU A 214 -6.49 -5.35 -3.33
CA GLU A 214 -7.54 -4.47 -2.80
C GLU A 214 -7.60 -3.11 -3.54
N SER A 215 -6.50 -2.69 -4.17
CA SER A 215 -6.42 -1.44 -4.95
C SER A 215 -6.45 -1.74 -6.44
N ARG A 216 -7.59 -1.47 -7.08
CA ARG A 216 -7.77 -1.68 -8.53
C ARG A 216 -6.76 -0.89 -9.37
N ALA A 217 -6.50 0.37 -9.00
CA ALA A 217 -5.57 1.23 -9.72
C ALA A 217 -4.14 0.66 -9.70
N ALA A 218 -3.69 0.19 -8.53
CA ALA A 218 -2.37 -0.41 -8.39
C ALA A 218 -2.26 -1.74 -9.16
N TRP A 219 -3.34 -2.54 -9.12
CA TRP A 219 -3.40 -3.77 -9.88
C TRP A 219 -3.30 -3.54 -11.40
N THR A 220 -4.06 -2.58 -11.94
CA THR A 220 -4.03 -2.26 -13.38
C THR A 220 -2.68 -1.73 -13.83
N SER A 221 -2.05 -0.85 -13.04
CA SER A 221 -0.72 -0.34 -13.38
C SER A 221 0.35 -1.41 -13.27
N LEU A 222 0.22 -2.36 -12.33
CA LEU A 222 1.17 -3.47 -12.22
C LEU A 222 1.11 -4.39 -13.43
N VAL A 223 -0.10 -4.70 -13.90
CA VAL A 223 -0.30 -5.48 -15.13
C VAL A 223 0.29 -4.74 -16.33
N LEU A 224 0.02 -3.44 -16.45
CA LEU A 224 0.55 -2.64 -17.55
C LEU A 224 2.08 -2.54 -17.52
N ALA A 225 2.68 -2.41 -16.34
CA ALA A 225 4.14 -2.42 -16.16
C ALA A 225 4.75 -3.76 -16.61
N SER A 226 4.15 -4.87 -16.20
CA SER A 226 4.63 -6.20 -16.60
C SER A 226 4.47 -6.44 -18.10
N LEU A 227 3.35 -6.01 -18.69
CA LEU A 227 3.13 -6.13 -20.13
C LEU A 227 4.11 -5.30 -20.94
N SER A 228 4.41 -4.07 -20.54
CA SER A 228 5.36 -3.22 -21.27
C SER A 228 6.79 -3.73 -21.17
N LEU A 229 7.23 -4.19 -19.99
CA LEU A 229 8.55 -4.81 -19.81
C LEU A 229 8.67 -6.14 -20.58
N MET A 230 7.64 -6.98 -20.56
CA MET A 230 7.61 -8.20 -21.36
C MET A 230 7.61 -7.92 -22.85
N SER A 231 6.86 -6.91 -23.30
CA SER A 231 6.84 -6.52 -24.71
C SER A 231 8.21 -5.99 -25.14
N SER A 232 8.90 -5.24 -24.27
CA SER A 232 10.28 -4.79 -24.51
C SER A 232 11.24 -5.98 -24.66
N LEU A 233 11.14 -6.97 -23.76
CA LEU A 233 11.93 -8.20 -23.84
C LEU A 233 11.68 -8.96 -25.15
N VAL A 234 10.41 -9.17 -25.52
CA VAL A 234 10.05 -9.88 -26.76
C VAL A 234 10.60 -9.12 -27.96
N ILE A 235 10.42 -7.81 -28.06
CA ILE A 235 10.99 -7.05 -29.19
C ILE A 235 12.52 -7.14 -29.18
N GLY A 236 13.18 -7.06 -28.03
CA GLY A 236 14.64 -7.17 -27.92
C GLY A 236 15.21 -8.52 -28.38
N LEU A 237 14.53 -9.63 -28.09
CA LEU A 237 14.92 -10.98 -28.49
C LEU A 237 14.64 -11.28 -29.97
N TRP A 238 13.58 -10.68 -30.53
CA TRP A 238 13.13 -10.95 -31.90
C TRP A 238 13.55 -9.87 -32.93
N ALA A 239 14.13 -8.74 -32.47
CA ALA A 239 14.67 -7.68 -33.30
C ALA A 239 15.73 -8.09 -34.35
N PRO A 240 16.59 -9.12 -34.18
CA PRO A 240 17.53 -9.52 -35.24
C PRO A 240 16.86 -10.16 -36.46
N HIS A 241 15.54 -10.38 -36.45
CA HIS A 241 14.79 -10.65 -37.66
C HIS A 241 14.35 -9.31 -38.27
N GLU A 242 14.84 -9.01 -39.48
CA GLU A 242 14.59 -7.83 -40.35
C GLU A 242 13.11 -7.47 -40.59
N LEU A 243 12.17 -8.06 -39.85
CA LEU A 243 10.72 -7.92 -39.98
C LEU A 243 10.20 -6.54 -39.54
N PHE A 244 11.00 -5.75 -38.82
CA PHE A 244 10.56 -4.44 -38.30
C PHE A 244 11.33 -3.30 -38.97
N THR A 245 10.63 -2.55 -39.83
CA THR A 245 11.10 -1.26 -40.39
C THR A 245 11.15 -0.13 -39.37
N PHE A 246 10.65 -0.34 -38.15
CA PHE A 246 10.66 0.67 -37.09
C PHE A 246 12.00 0.68 -36.35
N PRO A 247 12.44 1.85 -35.86
CA PRO A 247 13.64 1.94 -35.02
C PRO A 247 13.41 1.11 -33.74
N THR A 248 13.97 -0.09 -33.73
CA THR A 248 13.80 -1.10 -32.68
C THR A 248 14.26 -0.57 -31.33
N ALA A 249 15.37 0.18 -31.32
CA ALA A 249 15.93 0.84 -30.14
C ALA A 249 14.96 1.82 -29.46
N LEU A 250 14.33 2.70 -30.26
CA LEU A 250 13.31 3.66 -29.79
C LEU A 250 12.14 2.93 -29.13
N THR A 251 11.69 1.83 -29.75
CA THR A 251 10.56 1.04 -29.26
C THR A 251 10.89 0.32 -27.96
N ILE A 252 12.01 -0.40 -27.91
CA ILE A 252 12.49 -1.12 -26.72
C ILE A 252 12.66 -0.15 -25.54
N SER A 253 13.30 1.00 -25.77
CA SER A 253 13.49 2.00 -24.73
C SER A 253 12.17 2.60 -24.25
N SER A 254 11.29 2.99 -25.18
CA SER A 254 9.97 3.55 -24.83
C SER A 254 9.16 2.60 -23.95
N LEU A 255 9.11 1.31 -24.30
CA LEU A 255 8.39 0.29 -23.54
C LEU A 255 9.03 0.03 -22.17
N THR A 256 10.37 0.07 -22.09
CA THR A 256 11.12 -0.09 -20.85
C THR A 256 10.87 1.07 -19.89
N MET A 257 10.99 2.32 -20.37
CA MET A 257 10.70 3.52 -19.59
C MET A 257 9.24 3.57 -19.14
N LEU A 258 8.31 3.19 -20.03
CA LEU A 258 6.89 3.08 -19.69
C LEU A 258 6.68 2.04 -18.59
N GLY A 259 7.39 0.91 -18.64
CA GLY A 259 7.41 -0.09 -17.57
C GLY A 259 7.79 0.50 -16.23
N HIS A 260 8.93 1.19 -16.16
CA HIS A 260 9.39 1.85 -14.93
C HIS A 260 8.41 2.91 -14.41
N LEU A 261 7.81 3.72 -15.31
CA LEU A 261 6.77 4.67 -14.94
C LEU A 261 5.54 3.95 -14.36
N MET A 262 5.11 2.85 -14.95
CA MET A 262 3.97 2.07 -14.45
C MET A 262 4.27 1.35 -13.13
N ILE A 263 5.52 0.96 -12.87
CA ILE A 263 5.98 0.52 -11.54
C ILE A 263 5.80 1.65 -10.52
N LEU A 264 6.27 2.85 -10.83
CA LEU A 264 6.07 4.02 -9.98
C LEU A 264 4.57 4.27 -9.73
N MET A 265 3.74 4.23 -10.76
CA MET A 265 2.28 4.40 -10.63
C MET A 265 1.62 3.31 -9.78
N THR A 266 2.14 2.09 -9.83
CA THR A 266 1.70 0.97 -8.96
C THR A 266 1.97 1.28 -7.50
N VAL A 267 3.19 1.67 -7.18
CA VAL A 267 3.57 1.96 -5.79
C VAL A 267 2.88 3.24 -5.30
N ALA A 268 2.76 4.27 -6.13
CA ALA A 268 2.10 5.54 -5.81
C ALA A 268 0.59 5.39 -5.57
N SER A 269 -0.11 4.63 -6.41
CA SER A 269 -1.54 4.38 -6.22
C SER A 269 -1.82 3.48 -5.01
N TYR A 270 -0.94 2.50 -4.75
CA TYR A 270 -1.04 1.66 -3.55
C TYR A 270 -0.71 2.42 -2.26
N SER A 271 0.32 3.28 -2.28
CA SER A 271 0.65 4.11 -1.11
C SER A 271 -0.49 5.05 -0.73
N ARG A 272 -1.14 5.66 -1.73
CA ARG A 272 -2.37 6.42 -1.53
C ARG A 272 -3.49 5.57 -0.90
N TYR A 273 -3.72 4.35 -1.41
CA TYR A 273 -4.72 3.44 -0.84
C TYR A 273 -4.44 3.15 0.64
N VAL A 274 -3.19 2.79 0.97
CA VAL A 274 -2.77 2.51 2.35
C VAL A 274 -2.93 3.74 3.24
N TYR A 275 -2.59 4.92 2.75
CA TYR A 275 -2.78 6.18 3.47
C TYR A 275 -4.27 6.42 3.79
N LEU A 276 -5.16 6.30 2.80
CA LEU A 276 -6.59 6.48 3.03
C LEU A 276 -7.19 5.42 3.95
N ASP A 277 -6.69 4.17 3.91
CA ASP A 277 -7.11 3.11 4.85
C ASP A 277 -6.65 3.41 6.28
N ALA A 278 -5.41 3.89 6.45
CA ALA A 278 -4.86 4.28 7.76
C ALA A 278 -5.65 5.39 8.43
N HIS A 279 -6.11 6.36 7.65
CA HIS A 279 -6.94 7.47 8.13
C HIS A 279 -8.44 7.14 8.22
N GLY A 280 -8.87 5.93 7.85
CA GLY A 280 -10.29 5.56 7.83
C GLY A 280 -11.14 6.36 6.84
N LEU A 281 -10.50 7.01 5.86
CA LEU A 281 -11.16 7.81 4.82
C LEU A 281 -11.70 6.94 3.68
N LEU A 282 -11.27 5.68 3.60
CA LEU A 282 -11.88 4.74 2.67
C LEU A 282 -13.32 4.46 3.12
N PRO A 283 -14.31 4.57 2.22
CA PRO A 283 -15.69 4.24 2.55
C PRO A 283 -15.72 2.79 3.04
N ALA A 284 -16.00 2.60 4.33
CA ALA A 284 -16.13 1.28 4.93
C ALA A 284 -17.03 0.47 4.00
N ALA A 285 -16.52 -0.63 3.44
CA ALA A 285 -17.23 -1.38 2.41
C ALA A 285 -18.58 -1.85 2.97
N LYS A 286 -19.63 -1.07 2.78
CA LYS A 286 -21.00 -1.30 3.30
C LYS A 286 -21.64 -2.55 2.69
N THR A 287 -20.94 -3.23 1.79
CA THR A 287 -21.45 -4.23 0.85
C THR A 287 -21.68 -5.61 1.47
N THR A 288 -20.94 -6.02 2.50
CA THR A 288 -21.15 -7.35 3.11
C THR A 288 -22.23 -7.37 4.19
N ARG A 289 -22.50 -6.24 4.86
CA ARG A 289 -23.53 -6.19 5.92
C ARG A 289 -24.94 -6.19 5.34
N ARG A 290 -25.16 -5.54 4.18
CA ARG A 290 -26.48 -5.53 3.53
C ARG A 290 -26.87 -6.89 2.97
N ARG A 291 -25.90 -7.70 2.53
CA ARG A 291 -26.16 -9.06 2.04
C ARG A 291 -26.56 -9.99 3.20
N LYS A 292 -25.85 -9.95 4.33
CA LYS A 292 -26.25 -10.71 5.54
C LYS A 292 -27.57 -10.25 6.15
N ALA A 293 -27.88 -8.96 6.15
CA ALA A 293 -29.18 -8.47 6.61
C ALA A 293 -30.33 -8.94 5.71
N LYS A 294 -30.10 -9.06 4.39
CA LYS A 294 -31.11 -9.54 3.45
C LYS A 294 -31.29 -11.06 3.53
N THR A 295 -30.25 -11.85 3.80
CA THR A 295 -30.41 -13.30 4.05
C THR A 295 -31.05 -13.58 5.40
N ALA A 296 -30.70 -12.83 6.45
CA ALA A 296 -31.33 -12.97 7.77
C ALA A 296 -32.83 -12.63 7.77
N ALA A 297 -33.25 -11.65 6.94
CA ALA A 297 -34.67 -11.33 6.76
C ALA A 297 -35.44 -12.40 5.94
N VAL A 298 -34.73 -13.21 5.14
CA VAL A 298 -35.34 -14.32 4.39
C VAL A 298 -35.45 -15.58 5.24
N GLU A 299 -34.50 -15.83 6.16
CA GLU A 299 -34.56 -16.95 7.10
C GLU A 299 -35.52 -16.75 8.28
N THR A 300 -35.88 -15.51 8.65
CA THR A 300 -36.73 -15.25 9.82
C THR A 300 -38.23 -15.35 9.55
N GLY A 301 -38.67 -15.69 8.34
CA GLY A 301 -40.08 -16.05 8.06
C GLY A 301 -41.12 -14.98 8.39
N LEU A 302 -40.71 -13.74 8.66
CA LEU A 302 -41.64 -12.66 9.00
C LEU A 302 -42.47 -12.31 7.76
N PRO A 303 -43.81 -12.34 7.86
CA PRO A 303 -44.68 -12.15 6.71
C PRO A 303 -44.44 -10.78 6.11
N ARG A 304 -44.07 -10.80 4.83
CA ARG A 304 -43.90 -9.64 3.95
C ARG A 304 -45.21 -8.86 3.91
N ALA A 305 -45.32 -7.83 4.75
CA ALA A 305 -46.46 -6.91 4.74
C ALA A 305 -46.66 -6.39 3.31
N LYS A 306 -47.75 -6.82 2.68
CA LYS A 306 -48.15 -6.42 1.34
C LYS A 306 -48.33 -4.91 1.33
N LYS A 307 -47.37 -4.20 0.74
CA LYS A 307 -47.51 -2.78 0.41
C LYS A 307 -48.61 -2.66 -0.64
N THR A 308 -49.77 -2.21 -0.20
CA THR A 308 -50.92 -1.88 -1.03
C THR A 308 -50.54 -0.76 -1.99
N SER A 309 -50.53 -1.13 -3.27
CA SER A 309 -50.68 -0.21 -4.40
C SER A 309 -52.09 0.37 -4.35
N ARG A 310 -52.24 1.68 -4.09
CA ARG A 310 -53.46 2.42 -4.47
C ARG A 310 -53.27 3.94 -4.49
N LEU A 311 -53.91 4.55 -5.50
CA LEU A 311 -54.13 5.98 -5.80
C LEU A 311 -52.98 6.59 -6.62
N LYS A 312 -53.05 6.68 -7.96
CA LYS A 312 -54.08 7.24 -8.87
C LYS A 312 -54.63 8.59 -8.39
N LYS A 313 -54.10 9.69 -8.94
CA LYS A 313 -54.83 10.94 -9.13
C LYS A 313 -54.32 11.64 -10.39
N GLU A 314 -55.18 11.65 -11.41
CA GLU A 314 -55.09 12.48 -12.60
C GLU A 314 -55.80 13.84 -12.34
N SER A 315 -55.16 14.90 -12.85
CA SER A 315 -55.71 16.12 -13.50
C SER A 315 -56.49 17.17 -12.68
N PRO A 316 -56.64 18.44 -13.18
CA PRO A 316 -56.00 19.12 -14.33
C PRO A 316 -55.47 20.56 -14.05
N ALA A 317 -54.74 21.08 -15.05
CA ALA A 317 -54.59 22.47 -15.54
C ALA A 317 -54.96 23.69 -14.66
N LYS A 318 -54.01 24.63 -14.55
CA LYS A 318 -54.31 26.07 -14.72
C LYS A 318 -53.13 26.84 -15.30
N GLU A 319 -53.50 27.67 -16.26
CA GLU A 319 -52.76 28.54 -17.17
C GLU A 319 -52.55 29.95 -16.56
N GLN A 320 -51.74 30.77 -17.26
CA GLN A 320 -51.37 32.20 -17.06
C GLN A 320 -50.01 32.42 -16.37
N ALA A 321 -48.94 32.86 -17.05
CA ALA A 321 -48.68 34.08 -17.84
C ALA A 321 -48.34 35.31 -16.97
N GLY A 322 -47.20 35.95 -17.29
CA GLY A 322 -46.70 37.22 -16.75
C GLY A 322 -45.32 37.06 -16.10
N GLU A 323 -44.18 37.41 -16.68
CA GLU A 323 -43.66 38.73 -17.11
C GLU A 323 -42.40 39.03 -16.28
N SER A 324 -41.29 39.31 -17.00
CA SER A 324 -39.96 39.74 -16.49
C SER A 324 -40.06 41.20 -15.96
N PRO A 325 -39.12 41.74 -15.15
CA PRO A 325 -37.70 41.83 -15.49
C PRO A 325 -36.67 41.80 -14.33
N GLU A 326 -35.42 41.81 -14.77
CA GLU A 326 -34.08 41.90 -14.13
C GLU A 326 -33.77 43.32 -13.55
N PRO A 327 -32.52 43.67 -13.15
CA PRO A 327 -31.77 43.61 -11.86
C PRO A 327 -31.55 45.05 -11.24
N PRO A 328 -30.46 45.48 -10.53
CA PRO A 328 -29.27 44.83 -9.91
C PRO A 328 -28.89 45.31 -8.48
N ALA A 329 -27.86 44.69 -7.88
CA ALA A 329 -26.67 45.36 -7.29
C ALA A 329 -25.94 44.49 -6.24
N GLN A 330 -24.65 44.26 -6.48
CA GLN A 330 -23.65 43.89 -5.45
C GLN A 330 -23.26 45.16 -4.65
N PRO A 331 -22.60 45.04 -3.48
CA PRO A 331 -21.14 45.01 -3.52
C PRO A 331 -20.46 44.08 -2.50
N VAL A 332 -19.37 43.48 -3.00
CA VAL A 332 -18.05 43.22 -2.39
C VAL A 332 -17.83 43.81 -0.99
N ARG A 333 -17.43 42.96 -0.01
CA ARG A 333 -16.57 43.37 1.10
C ARG A 333 -15.51 42.31 1.40
N LEU A 334 -14.26 42.71 1.19
CA LEU A 334 -13.02 42.03 1.58
C LEU A 334 -12.78 42.19 3.08
N GLU A 335 -12.50 41.10 3.79
CA GLU A 335 -11.73 41.09 5.05
C GLU A 335 -10.59 40.09 4.83
N ARG A 336 -9.42 40.55 4.39
CA ARG A 336 -8.30 41.07 5.18
C ARG A 336 -7.79 40.06 6.22
N ILE A 337 -6.91 39.22 5.69
CA ILE A 337 -5.91 38.42 6.41
C ILE A 337 -4.92 39.37 7.07
N SER A 338 -4.78 39.31 8.38
CA SER A 338 -3.52 39.54 9.10
C SER A 338 -3.74 39.26 10.58
N ASP A 339 -3.29 38.10 11.06
CA ASP A 339 -2.81 38.02 12.43
C ASP A 339 -1.54 37.17 12.46
N ALA A 340 -0.49 37.86 12.87
CA ALA A 340 0.87 37.39 12.93
C ALA A 340 1.07 36.46 14.12
N MET A 341 1.71 35.34 13.82
CA MET A 341 2.12 34.31 14.75
C MET A 341 3.36 34.79 15.51
N THR A 342 3.22 35.06 16.80
CA THR A 342 4.34 35.25 17.74
C THR A 342 4.93 33.88 18.07
N LEU A 343 6.19 33.69 17.67
CA LEU A 343 7.05 32.60 18.11
C LEU A 343 7.56 32.92 19.52
N ASP A 344 7.16 32.13 20.51
CA ASP A 344 7.85 32.08 21.80
C ASP A 344 8.66 30.79 21.85
N ALA A 345 9.97 30.96 21.99
CA ALA A 345 10.96 29.92 22.14
C ALA A 345 11.29 29.81 23.63
N ASN A 346 11.08 28.63 24.21
CA ASN A 346 11.76 28.19 25.43
C ASN A 346 11.37 26.74 25.73
N GLU A 347 12.27 25.79 25.49
CA GLU A 347 12.28 24.51 26.21
C GLU A 347 13.67 23.87 26.12
N ASP A 348 14.63 24.53 26.78
CA ASP A 348 15.84 23.90 27.30
C ASP A 348 15.62 23.67 28.80
N ASP A 349 15.20 22.46 29.19
CA ASP A 349 15.64 21.81 30.44
C ASP A 349 14.87 20.49 30.66
N ARG A 350 15.57 19.36 30.55
CA ARG A 350 15.42 18.16 31.41
C ARG A 350 16.30 17.01 30.92
N LEU A 351 17.59 17.17 31.18
CA LEU A 351 18.47 16.04 31.47
C LEU A 351 18.27 15.67 32.94
N ASN A 352 17.90 14.40 33.21
CA ASN A 352 18.26 13.58 34.37
C ASN A 352 17.14 12.61 34.74
N ALA A 353 17.40 11.31 34.53
CA ALA A 353 17.10 10.24 35.48
C ALA A 353 17.64 8.93 34.90
N ILE A 354 18.90 8.64 35.24
CA ILE A 354 19.48 7.31 35.21
C ILE A 354 18.95 6.61 36.47
N ASP A 355 18.24 5.50 36.31
CA ASP A 355 18.00 4.58 37.42
C ASP A 355 17.91 3.12 36.96
N SER A 356 19.00 2.40 37.26
CA SER A 356 19.01 1.22 38.13
C SER A 356 17.99 0.10 37.86
N GLU A 357 18.37 -0.90 37.07
CA GLU A 357 17.72 -2.22 37.06
C GLU A 357 18.17 -3.07 38.27
N PRO A 358 17.26 -3.67 39.06
CA PRO A 358 17.58 -4.80 39.92
C PRO A 358 17.30 -6.13 39.22
N THR A 359 18.36 -6.91 39.11
CA THR A 359 18.36 -8.33 38.71
C THR A 359 17.63 -9.15 39.78
N ALA A 360 16.44 -9.68 39.46
CA ALA A 360 15.75 -10.65 40.29
C ALA A 360 15.56 -11.98 39.55
N SER A 361 16.28 -12.98 40.04
CA SER A 361 16.17 -14.40 39.77
C SER A 361 14.74 -14.91 40.00
N ARG A 362 14.21 -15.70 39.04
CA ARG A 362 12.96 -16.45 39.22
C ARG A 362 13.22 -17.93 38.99
N GLN A 363 13.45 -18.61 40.10
CA GLN A 363 13.37 -20.06 40.26
C GLN A 363 11.93 -20.55 40.08
N ASP A 364 11.84 -21.73 39.45
CA ASP A 364 11.00 -22.88 39.81
C ASP A 364 9.53 -22.64 40.14
N PHE A 365 8.65 -23.05 39.23
CA PHE A 365 7.37 -23.68 39.58
C PHE A 365 6.91 -24.57 38.40
N GLU A 366 7.41 -25.80 38.43
CA GLU A 366 6.91 -26.92 37.64
C GLU A 366 6.20 -27.86 38.62
N SER A 367 4.86 -27.85 38.64
CA SER A 367 4.05 -29.01 39.07
C SER A 367 2.55 -28.72 39.04
N ALA A 368 1.81 -29.78 38.73
CA ALA A 368 0.39 -30.03 39.01
C ALA A 368 -0.64 -29.32 38.12
N ALA A 369 -1.14 -30.04 37.11
CA ALA A 369 -2.47 -30.65 37.21
C ALA A 369 -2.79 -31.47 35.94
N GLU A 370 -2.58 -32.77 36.05
CA GLU A 370 -3.24 -33.78 35.24
C GLU A 370 -4.76 -33.71 35.50
N ILE A 371 -5.56 -33.44 34.46
CA ILE A 371 -7.00 -33.69 34.50
C ILE A 371 -7.38 -34.48 33.24
N SER A 372 -7.67 -35.75 33.51
CA SER A 372 -8.39 -36.75 32.74
C SER A 372 -8.94 -36.34 31.36
N GLN A 373 -8.27 -36.87 30.33
CA GLN A 373 -8.84 -37.02 29.01
C GLN A 373 -9.84 -38.18 29.03
N SER A 374 -11.13 -37.89 29.28
CA SER A 374 -12.21 -38.76 28.79
C SER A 374 -12.54 -38.34 27.36
N SER A 375 -11.98 -39.06 26.40
CA SER A 375 -12.23 -38.87 24.98
C SER A 375 -13.60 -39.43 24.61
N ASP A 376 -14.65 -38.66 24.87
CA ASP A 376 -15.92 -38.88 24.19
C ASP A 376 -15.73 -38.54 22.72
N ASN A 377 -15.85 -39.58 21.91
CA ASN A 377 -15.69 -39.58 20.47
C ASN A 377 -16.86 -38.80 19.82
N VAL A 378 -16.69 -37.49 19.65
CA VAL A 378 -17.67 -36.60 19.02
C VAL A 378 -17.26 -36.29 17.58
N ASP A 379 -17.10 -37.35 16.79
CA ASP A 379 -16.92 -37.24 15.34
C ASP A 379 -18.29 -37.17 14.66
N GLY A 380 -18.58 -35.98 14.10
CA GLY A 380 -19.82 -35.69 13.36
C GLY A 380 -20.42 -34.31 13.64
N LEU A 381 -20.13 -33.68 14.78
CA LEU A 381 -20.75 -32.38 15.09
C LEU A 381 -20.11 -31.22 14.33
N SER A 382 -20.97 -30.39 13.74
CA SER A 382 -20.61 -29.13 13.09
C SER A 382 -19.88 -28.19 14.07
N LYS A 383 -19.01 -27.31 13.55
CA LYS A 383 -18.32 -26.29 14.36
C LYS A 383 -19.29 -25.41 15.17
N SER A 384 -20.52 -25.22 14.69
CA SER A 384 -21.56 -24.46 15.42
C SER A 384 -22.09 -25.25 16.63
N GLU A 385 -22.31 -26.55 16.48
CA GLU A 385 -22.81 -27.43 17.56
C GLU A 385 -21.77 -27.62 18.65
N ARG A 386 -20.49 -27.80 18.30
CA ARG A 386 -19.41 -27.86 19.30
C ARG A 386 -19.35 -26.60 20.16
N ARG A 387 -19.57 -25.41 19.57
CA ARG A 387 -19.65 -24.14 20.31
C ARG A 387 -20.90 -24.06 21.19
N ARG A 388 -22.04 -24.58 20.72
CA ARG A 388 -23.30 -24.62 21.48
C ARG A 388 -23.20 -25.54 22.69
N GLN A 389 -22.67 -26.74 22.52
CA GLN A 389 -22.43 -27.68 23.62
C GLN A 389 -21.44 -27.12 24.66
N LYS A 390 -20.37 -26.45 24.22
CA LYS A 390 -19.43 -25.80 25.15
C LYS A 390 -20.09 -24.69 25.98
N LYS A 391 -21.03 -23.94 25.41
CA LYS A 391 -21.83 -22.94 26.15
C LYS A 391 -22.81 -23.58 27.14
N LEU A 392 -23.44 -24.70 26.77
CA LEU A 392 -24.35 -25.42 27.66
C LEU A 392 -23.60 -26.04 28.85
N LYS A 393 -22.47 -26.71 28.61
CA LYS A 393 -21.62 -27.24 29.69
C LYS A 393 -21.16 -26.14 30.66
N ARG A 394 -20.81 -24.95 30.17
CA ARG A 394 -20.46 -23.80 31.02
C ARG A 394 -21.63 -23.29 31.87
N ARG A 395 -22.86 -23.33 31.35
CA ARG A 395 -24.07 -22.93 32.09
C ARG A 395 -24.45 -23.96 33.15
N GLU A 396 -24.31 -25.24 32.83
CA GLU A 396 -24.52 -26.32 33.80
C GLU A 396 -23.49 -26.29 34.92
N SER A 397 -22.21 -26.03 34.62
CA SER A 397 -21.19 -25.90 35.65
C SER A 397 -21.43 -24.70 36.57
N THR A 398 -21.90 -23.56 36.03
CA THR A 398 -22.27 -22.40 36.86
C THR A 398 -23.51 -22.68 37.72
N ARG A 399 -24.51 -23.39 37.18
CA ARG A 399 -25.71 -23.76 37.93
C ARG A 399 -25.47 -24.83 38.99
N ARG A 400 -24.41 -25.63 38.88
CA ARG A 400 -23.99 -26.58 39.93
C ARG A 400 -23.13 -25.93 41.02
N ALA A 401 -22.53 -24.78 40.73
CA ALA A 401 -21.68 -24.05 41.66
C ALA A 401 -22.46 -23.00 42.48
N ALA A 402 -23.68 -22.66 42.07
CA ALA A 402 -24.66 -21.86 42.80
C ALA A 402 -25.69 -22.78 43.43
#